data_AF-A0A820CW93-F1
#
_entry.id   AF-A0A820CW93-F1
#
_cell.length_a   1.000
_cell.length_b   1.000
_cell.length_c   1.000
_cell.angle_alpha   90.00
_cell.angle_beta   90.00
_cell.angle_gamma   90.00
#
_symmetry.space_group_name_H-M   'P 1'
#
loop_
_entity.id
_entity.type
_entity.pdbx_description
1 polymer ?
#
loop_
_entity_poly.entity_id
_entity_poly.type
_entity_poly.pdbx_seq_one_letter_code
_entity_poly.pdbx_strand_id
1 'polypeptide(L)' 'MAKADFYYSPLKDNDDRALCFACTVTLVCWEPSDSPWTEHGRHSPHC' A
#
# COMPACT_ATOMS: atom_id res chain seq x y z
N MET A 1 7.44 1.47 1.47
CA MET A 1 6.42 1.67 0.41
C MET A 1 6.94 1.25 -0.97
N ALA A 2 7.99 1.86 -1.52
CA ALA A 2 8.50 1.53 -2.87
C ALA A 2 9.05 0.10 -3.08
N LYS A 3 9.27 -0.68 -2.00
CA LYS A 3 9.82 -2.05 -2.08
C LYS A 3 8.78 -3.16 -2.23
N ALA A 4 7.49 -2.85 -2.16
CA ALA A 4 6.40 -3.83 -2.30
C ALA A 4 5.43 -3.41 -3.40
N ASP A 5 5.98 -2.83 -4.48
CA ASP A 5 5.20 -2.52 -5.68
C ASP A 5 4.08 -1.49 -5.46
N PHE A 6 4.12 -0.77 -4.33
CA PHE A 6 3.24 0.36 -4.06
C PHE A 6 3.80 1.68 -4.55
N TYR A 7 2.94 2.49 -5.17
CA TYR A 7 3.16 3.90 -5.42
C TYR A 7 2.26 4.77 -4.54
N TYR A 8 2.78 5.95 -4.19
CA TYR A 8 2.06 6.92 -3.40
C TYR A 8 1.00 7.62 -4.27
N SER A 9 -0.26 7.60 -3.83
CA SER A 9 -1.39 8.15 -4.58
C SER A 9 -2.36 8.87 -3.64
N PRO A 10 -1.97 10.03 -3.10
CA PRO A 10 -2.80 10.79 -2.16
C PRO A 10 -4.05 11.36 -2.83
N LEU A 11 -5.18 11.33 -2.14
CA LEU A 11 -6.39 12.04 -2.55
C LEU A 11 -6.49 13.44 -1.93
N LYS A 12 -5.75 13.69 -0.85
CA LYS A 12 -5.74 14.94 -0.07
C LYS A 12 -4.37 15.15 0.56
N ASP A 13 -4.10 16.37 1.01
CA ASP A 13 -2.89 16.65 1.77
C ASP A 13 -2.81 15.79 3.03
N ASN A 14 -1.62 15.26 3.30
CA ASN A 14 -1.33 14.38 4.43
C ASN A 14 -2.04 13.01 4.39
N ASP A 15 -2.41 12.55 3.19
CA ASP A 15 -2.85 11.17 2.94
C ASP A 15 -1.62 10.25 2.87
N ASP A 16 -1.75 9.00 3.32
CA ASP A 16 -0.72 7.97 3.30
C ASP A 16 -1.07 6.85 2.29
N ARG A 17 -2.11 7.07 1.49
CA ARG A 17 -2.61 6.13 0.49
C ARG A 17 -1.52 5.61 -0.45
N ALA A 18 -1.43 4.29 -0.49
CA ALA A 18 -0.52 3.52 -1.31
C ALA A 18 -1.31 2.57 -2.22
N LEU A 19 -1.03 2.58 -3.53
CA LEU A 19 -1.62 1.65 -4.50
C LEU A 19 -0.59 0.67 -5.04
N CYS A 20 -0.93 -0.62 -5.07
CA CYS A 20 -0.12 -1.61 -5.77
C CYS A 20 -0.23 -1.41 -7.29
N PHE A 21 0.90 -1.43 -8.01
CA PHE A 21 0.87 -1.27 -9.47
C PHE A 21 0.27 -2.48 -10.19
N ALA A 22 0.34 -3.67 -9.59
CA ALA A 22 -0.04 -4.92 -10.25
C ALA A 22 -1.52 -5.26 -10.07
N CYS A 23 -2.02 -5.30 -8.83
CA CYS A 23 -3.41 -5.64 -8.54
C CYS A 23 -4.31 -4.44 -8.22
N THR A 24 -3.76 -3.22 -8.19
CA THR A 24 -4.49 -1.98 -7.86
C THR A 24 -5.07 -1.92 -6.44
N VAL A 25 -4.72 -2.86 -5.55
CA VAL A 25 -5.12 -2.79 -4.14
C VAL A 25 -4.63 -1.49 -3.53
N THR A 26 -5.53 -0.83 -2.80
CA THR A 26 -5.25 0.43 -2.11
C THR A 26 -5.18 0.17 -0.61
N LEU A 27 -4.09 0.58 0.02
CA LEU A 27 -3.93 0.54 1.48
C LEU A 27 -3.69 1.97 2.00
N VAL A 28 -4.28 2.26 3.16
CA VAL A 28 -4.30 3.58 3.85
C VAL A 28 -4.09 3.34 5.35
N CYS A 29 -3.87 4.41 6.11
CA CYS A 29 -3.65 4.37 7.56
C CYS A 29 -2.41 3.52 7.94
N TRP A 30 -1.30 3.76 7.27
CA TRP A 30 -0.04 3.06 7.49
C TRP A 30 0.60 3.47 8.82
N GLU A 31 0.96 2.49 9.63
CA GLU A 31 1.75 2.67 10.83
C GLU A 31 3.25 2.47 10.54
N PRO A 32 4.16 3.09 11.31
CA PRO A 32 5.60 2.88 11.14
C PRO A 32 6.05 1.42 11.31
N SER A 33 5.26 0.60 12.01
CA SER A 33 5.48 -0.83 12.21
C SER A 33 5.01 -1.70 11.04
N ASP A 34 4.22 -1.16 10.12
CA ASP A 34 3.63 -1.95 9.05
C ASP A 34 4.67 -2.32 7.99
N SER A 35 4.65 -3.61 7.61
CA SER A 35 5.43 -4.13 6.50
C SER A 35 4.58 -4.10 5.23
N PRO A 36 4.99 -3.34 4.19
CA PRO A 36 4.22 -3.25 2.94
C PRO A 36 3.96 -4.61 2.27
N TRP A 37 4.91 -5.54 2.33
CA TRP A 37 4.74 -6.89 1.79
C TRP A 37 3.75 -7.73 2.58
N THR A 38 3.78 -7.60 3.91
CA THR A 38 2.89 -8.35 4.80
C THR A 38 1.46 -7.89 4.60
N GLU A 39 1.23 -6.58 4.62
CA GLU A 39 -0.12 -6.03 4.40
C GLU A 39 -0.61 -6.30 2.97
N HIS A 40 0.26 -6.21 1.97
CA HIS A 40 -0.11 -6.60 0.61
C HIS A 40 -0.55 -8.05 0.51
N GLY A 41 0.23 -9.00 1.06
CA GLY A 41 -0.14 -10.42 1.05
C GLY A 41 -1.41 -10.71 1.86
N ARG A 42 -1.66 -9.94 2.93
CA ARG A 42 -2.87 -10.07 3.74
C ARG A 42 -4.13 -9.59 3.00
N HIS A 43 -4.01 -8.51 2.24
CA HIS A 43 -5.13 -7.85 1.55
C HIS A 43 -5.32 -8.31 0.10
N SER A 44 -4.27 -8.82 -0.54
CA SER A 44 -4.24 -9.29 -1.93
C SER A 44 -3.33 -10.52 -2.08
N PRO A 45 -3.71 -11.68 -1.50
CA PRO A 45 -2.89 -12.90 -1.48
C PRO A 45 -2.68 -13.54 -2.86
N HIS A 46 -3.41 -13.08 -3.88
CA HIS A 46 -3.36 -13.59 -5.25
C HIS A 46 -2.74 -12.58 -6.24
N CYS A 47 -2.15 -11.50 -5.72
CA CYS A 47 -1.37 -10.55 -6.51
C CYS A 47 0.07 -11.03 -6.67
#